data_AF-A0A553QFX2-F1
#
_entry.id   AF-A0A553QFX2-F1
#
_cell.length_a   1.000
_cell.length_b   1.000
_cell.length_c   1.000
_cell.angle_alpha   90.00
_cell.angle_beta   90.00
_cell.angle_gamma   90.00
#
_symmetry.space_group_name_H-M   'P 1'
#
loop_
_entity.id
_entity.type
_entity.pdbx_description
1 polymer ?
#
loop_
_entity_poly.entity_id
_entity_poly.type
_entity_poly.pdbx_seq_one_letter_code
_entity_poly.pdbx_strand_id
1 'polypeptide(L)'
;MVLFFYTKDLDPQWYMGQISREEAKVSLRRVNKDGTFLVRDSSTGCTEQPYTLMVLHQQRVYNIQIRFLGNKGGYSLGSGLNGIENFSSVMDMIMHHYKTPLLLIDGIQRGGRPQRQCCLTHPAPSWPT
;
A
#
# COMPACT_ATOMS: atom_id res chain seq x y z
N MET A 1 -5.62 26.02 14.19
CA MET A 1 -4.74 26.06 13.01
C MET A 1 -4.59 24.62 12.52
N VAL A 2 -5.46 24.17 11.63
CA VAL A 2 -5.44 22.78 11.13
C VAL A 2 -4.50 22.76 9.94
N LEU A 3 -3.29 22.23 10.14
CA LEU A 3 -2.31 22.05 9.07
C LEU A 3 -2.77 20.87 8.21
N PHE A 4 -3.53 21.15 7.15
CA PHE A 4 -3.68 20.23 6.03
C PHE A 4 -2.33 20.17 5.29
N PHE A 5 -1.50 19.19 5.62
CA PHE A 5 -0.37 18.84 4.77
C PHE A 5 -0.92 18.22 3.48
N TYR A 6 -1.09 19.08 2.48
CA TYR A 6 -0.93 18.83 1.04
C TYR A 6 -1.20 17.39 0.56
N THR A 7 -2.44 17.11 0.18
CA THR A 7 -2.88 15.90 -0.54
C THR A 7 -2.42 15.86 -2.01
N LYS A 8 -1.34 16.57 -2.40
CA LYS A 8 -0.96 16.70 -3.83
C LYS A 8 -0.39 15.43 -4.46
N ASP A 9 0.06 14.47 -3.67
CA ASP A 9 0.81 13.30 -4.18
C ASP A 9 0.04 11.96 -4.06
N LEU A 10 -1.28 12.01 -3.82
CA LEU A 10 -2.13 10.82 -3.72
C LEU A 10 -3.29 10.91 -4.71
N ASP A 11 -3.52 9.83 -5.45
CA ASP A 11 -4.60 9.77 -6.43
C ASP A 11 -5.89 9.22 -5.79
N PRO A 12 -7.03 9.92 -5.88
CA PRO A 12 -8.30 9.46 -5.33
C PRO A 12 -8.81 8.15 -5.95
N GLN A 13 -8.26 7.70 -7.09
CA GLN A 13 -8.62 6.40 -7.67
C GLN A 13 -8.22 5.21 -6.79
N TRP A 14 -7.14 5.34 -6.02
CA TRP A 14 -6.64 4.25 -5.16
C TRP A 14 -6.40 4.68 -3.71
N TYR A 15 -6.41 5.97 -3.39
CA TYR A 15 -6.31 6.47 -2.03
C TYR A 15 -7.68 6.60 -1.38
N MET A 16 -7.86 5.92 -0.23
CA MET A 16 -9.12 5.82 0.50
C MET A 16 -9.20 6.71 1.74
N GLY A 17 -8.11 7.39 2.10
CA GLY A 17 -8.02 8.13 3.36
C GLY A 17 -8.19 7.23 4.59
N GLN A 18 -8.89 7.75 5.59
CA GLN A 18 -9.07 7.12 6.88
C GLN A 18 -10.22 6.09 6.85
N ILE A 19 -9.90 4.88 6.41
CA ILE A 19 -10.78 3.70 6.51
C ILE A 19 -10.15 2.60 7.37
N SER A 20 -10.99 1.78 7.99
CA SER A 20 -10.56 0.60 8.74
C SER A 20 -9.96 -0.46 7.81
N ARG A 21 -9.19 -1.38 8.41
CA ARG A 21 -8.63 -2.53 7.70
C ARG A 21 -9.73 -3.42 7.12
N GLU A 22 -10.85 -3.54 7.83
CA GLU A 22 -12.00 -4.36 7.47
C GLU A 22 -12.74 -3.78 6.27
N GLU A 23 -13.01 -2.47 6.26
CA GLU A 23 -13.60 -1.77 5.11
C GLU A 23 -12.72 -1.89 3.86
N ALA A 24 -11.40 -1.70 4.03
CA ALA A 24 -10.43 -1.90 2.95
C ALA A 24 -10.47 -3.33 2.39
N LYS A 25 -10.54 -4.35 3.27
CA LYS A 25 -10.66 -5.77 2.86
C LYS A 25 -11.94 -6.01 2.08
N VAL A 26 -13.06 -5.39 2.45
CA VAL A 26 -14.33 -5.51 1.71
C VAL A 26 -14.19 -4.87 0.32
N SER A 27 -13.60 -3.67 0.21
CA SER A 27 -13.38 -3.02 -1.08
C SER A 27 -12.51 -3.87 -2.02
N LEU A 28 -11.38 -4.39 -1.53
CA LEU A 28 -10.52 -5.30 -2.30
C LEU A 28 -11.27 -6.54 -2.78
N ARG A 29 -12.04 -7.18 -1.88
CA ARG A 29 -12.81 -8.39 -2.20
C ARG A 29 -14.01 -8.15 -3.10
N ARG A 30 -14.49 -6.93 -3.25
CA ARG A 30 -15.55 -6.59 -4.22
C ARG A 30 -15.04 -6.69 -5.66
N VAL A 31 -13.79 -6.28 -5.91
CA VAL A 31 -13.15 -6.44 -7.23
C VAL A 31 -12.71 -7.89 -7.43
N ASN A 32 -12.18 -8.53 -6.38
CA ASN A 32 -11.79 -9.94 -6.35
C ASN A 32 -10.84 -10.39 -7.49
N LYS A 33 -9.88 -9.53 -7.86
CA LYS A 33 -8.85 -9.85 -8.85
C LYS A 33 -7.46 -9.79 -8.21
N ASP A 34 -6.55 -10.60 -8.71
CA ASP A 34 -5.15 -10.50 -8.35
C ASP A 34 -4.60 -9.13 -8.77
N GLY A 35 -3.77 -8.55 -7.91
CA GLY A 35 -3.22 -7.20 -8.09
C GLY A 35 -4.23 -6.08 -7.79
N THR A 36 -5.41 -6.39 -7.23
CA THR A 36 -6.29 -5.34 -6.70
C THR A 36 -5.64 -4.69 -5.49
N PHE A 37 -5.61 -3.36 -5.43
CA PHE A 37 -4.92 -2.63 -4.38
C PHE A 37 -5.62 -1.33 -3.99
N LEU A 38 -5.27 -0.81 -2.81
CA LEU A 38 -5.61 0.53 -2.35
C LEU A 38 -4.57 1.03 -1.35
N VAL A 39 -4.49 2.34 -1.16
CA VAL A 39 -3.74 2.99 -0.09
C VAL A 39 -4.71 3.61 0.90
N ARG A 40 -4.46 3.44 2.19
CA ARG A 40 -5.23 4.06 3.27
C ARG A 40 -4.31 4.67 4.31
N ASP A 41 -4.86 5.50 5.17
CA ASP A 41 -4.12 6.02 6.32
C ASP A 41 -3.71 4.88 7.27
N SER A 42 -2.51 4.96 7.82
CA SER A 42 -2.07 4.00 8.84
C SER A 42 -2.92 4.13 10.09
N SER A 43 -3.28 3.00 10.68
CA SER A 43 -4.00 2.97 11.96
C SER A 43 -3.11 3.39 13.14
N THR A 44 -1.79 3.49 12.94
CA THR A 44 -0.84 3.85 14.00
C THR A 44 -0.82 5.36 14.29
N GLY A 45 -1.22 6.20 13.33
CA GLY A 45 -1.11 7.65 13.44
C GLY A 45 0.33 8.18 13.50
N CYS A 46 1.35 7.34 13.29
CA CYS A 46 2.75 7.75 13.33
C CYS A 46 3.17 8.43 12.03
N THR A 47 3.90 9.54 12.14
CA THR A 47 4.46 10.27 10.99
C THR A 47 5.48 9.47 10.19
N GLU A 48 6.20 8.54 10.83
CA GLU A 48 7.15 7.63 10.18
C GLU A 48 6.47 6.52 9.37
N GLN A 49 5.16 6.31 9.56
CA GLN A 49 4.35 5.35 8.84
C GLN A 49 2.97 5.94 8.54
N PRO A 50 2.90 6.93 7.63
CA PRO A 50 1.67 7.66 7.41
C PRO A 50 0.59 6.81 6.73
N TYR A 51 0.98 5.81 5.91
CA TYR A 51 0.04 5.05 5.08
C TYR A 51 0.24 3.54 5.16
N THR A 52 -0.76 2.81 4.67
CA THR A 52 -0.71 1.36 4.44
C THR A 52 -1.18 1.07 3.02
N LEU A 53 -0.35 0.39 2.23
CA LEU A 53 -0.72 -0.23 0.97
C LEU A 53 -1.37 -1.59 1.27
N MET A 54 -2.57 -1.83 0.75
CA MET A 54 -3.25 -3.12 0.86
C MET A 54 -3.42 -3.74 -0.52
N VAL A 55 -3.04 -5.01 -0.66
CA VAL A 55 -3.03 -5.73 -1.96
C VAL A 55 -3.73 -7.08 -1.82
N LEU A 56 -4.66 -7.39 -2.72
CA LEU A 56 -5.26 -8.70 -2.88
C LEU A 56 -4.46 -9.51 -3.91
N HIS A 57 -3.98 -10.68 -3.49
CA HIS A 57 -3.32 -11.62 -4.39
C HIS A 57 -3.56 -13.05 -3.91
N GLN A 58 -4.00 -13.93 -4.80
CA GLN A 58 -4.28 -15.34 -4.54
C GLN A 58 -5.18 -15.52 -3.31
N GLN A 59 -6.29 -14.77 -3.29
CA GLN A 59 -7.32 -14.77 -2.24
C GLN A 59 -6.86 -14.28 -0.84
N ARG A 60 -5.65 -13.73 -0.75
CA ARG A 60 -5.07 -13.17 0.48
C ARG A 60 -4.89 -11.66 0.36
N VAL A 61 -5.18 -10.97 1.46
CA VAL A 61 -4.97 -9.52 1.57
C VAL A 61 -3.69 -9.27 2.35
N TYR A 62 -2.72 -8.65 1.69
CA TYR A 62 -1.45 -8.22 2.24
C TYR A 62 -1.58 -6.79 2.76
N ASN A 63 -0.99 -6.50 3.92
CA ASN A 63 -0.98 -5.19 4.53
C ASN A 63 0.48 -4.73 4.62
N ILE A 64 0.86 -3.79 3.77
CA ILE A 64 2.24 -3.36 3.60
C ILE A 64 2.35 -1.92 4.09
N GLN A 65 3.24 -1.70 5.06
CA GLN A 65 3.48 -0.39 5.63
C GLN A 65 4.16 0.49 4.59
N ILE A 66 3.69 1.73 4.41
CA ILE A 66 4.41 2.77 3.69
C ILE A 66 5.08 3.63 4.75
N ARG A 67 6.41 3.64 4.76
CA ARG A 67 7.22 4.38 5.73
C ARG A 67 7.71 5.67 5.11
N PHE A 68 7.76 6.73 5.92
CA PHE A 68 8.36 8.00 5.55
C PHE A 68 9.76 8.09 6.16
N LEU A 69 10.77 8.28 5.32
CA LEU A 69 12.19 8.32 5.70
C LEU A 69 12.72 9.76 5.80
N GLY A 70 11.82 10.74 5.88
CA GLY A 70 12.14 12.17 5.89
C GLY A 70 12.29 12.76 4.48
N ASN A 71 12.31 14.10 4.40
CA ASN A 71 12.23 14.84 3.14
C ASN A 71 13.30 14.47 2.09
N LYS A 72 14.49 14.04 2.53
CA LYS A 72 15.57 13.60 1.65
C LYS A 72 15.55 12.09 1.35
N GLY A 73 14.90 11.31 2.21
CA GLY A 73 14.83 9.86 2.11
C GLY A 73 13.59 9.35 1.37
N GLY A 74 12.53 10.16 1.29
CA GLY A 74 11.29 9.81 0.59
C GLY A 74 10.48 8.74 1.33
N TYR A 75 9.92 7.80 0.59
CA TYR A 75 9.04 6.74 1.06
C TYR A 75 9.58 5.35 0.72
N SER A 76 9.29 4.36 1.56
CA SER A 76 9.64 2.95 1.34
C SER A 76 8.55 1.98 1.78
N LEU A 77 8.60 0.74 1.29
CA LEU A 77 7.63 -0.32 1.62
C LEU A 77 8.17 -1.29 2.68
N GLY A 78 7.30 -1.69 3.60
CA GLY A 78 7.56 -2.75 4.58
C GLY A 78 8.58 -2.37 5.66
N SER A 79 9.32 -3.37 6.14
CA SER A 79 10.27 -3.22 7.24
C SER A 79 11.67 -2.73 6.82
N GLY A 80 11.91 -2.54 5.52
CA GLY A 80 13.22 -2.13 4.99
C GLY A 80 14.30 -3.23 5.04
N LEU A 81 13.92 -4.49 5.31
CA LEU A 81 14.89 -5.58 5.49
C LEU A 81 15.36 -6.24 4.19
N ASN A 82 14.68 -6.05 3.06
CA ASN A 82 15.06 -6.64 1.76
C ASN A 82 14.94 -5.59 0.65
N GLY A 83 16.07 -5.13 0.10
CA GLY A 83 16.11 -4.21 -1.05
C GLY A 83 15.41 -2.88 -0.78
N ILE A 84 16.11 -1.90 -0.20
CA ILE A 84 15.54 -0.59 0.11
C ILE A 84 15.39 0.20 -1.20
N GLU A 85 14.26 0.03 -1.87
CA GLU A 85 13.81 0.98 -2.89
C GLU A 85 13.11 2.15 -2.19
N ASN A 86 13.67 3.34 -2.38
CA ASN A 86 13.11 4.59 -1.89
C ASN A 86 12.49 5.35 -3.05
N PHE A 87 11.34 5.97 -2.79
CA PHE A 87 10.58 6.73 -3.76
C PHE A 87 10.42 8.17 -3.29
N SER A 88 10.49 9.13 -4.20
CA SER A 88 10.25 10.55 -3.90
C SER A 88 8.84 10.82 -3.38
N SER A 89 7.86 10.04 -3.84
CA SER A 89 6.45 10.15 -3.44
C SER A 89 5.77 8.78 -3.40
N VAL A 90 4.59 8.73 -2.76
CA VAL A 90 3.71 7.54 -2.81
C VAL A 90 3.19 7.30 -4.23
N MET A 91 2.89 8.34 -5.00
CA MET A 91 2.51 8.21 -6.40
C MET A 91 3.59 7.49 -7.21
N ASP A 92 4.86 7.90 -7.10
CA ASP A 92 5.97 7.27 -7.81
C ASP A 92 6.13 5.79 -7.45
N MET A 93 5.96 5.47 -6.17
CA MET A 93 5.96 4.09 -5.65
C MET A 93 4.86 3.24 -6.30
N ILE A 94 3.63 3.74 -6.35
CA ILE A 94 2.51 3.02 -6.97
C ILE A 94 2.73 2.88 -8.48
N MET A 95 3.14 3.96 -9.16
CA MET A 95 3.43 3.98 -10.60
C MET A 95 4.54 3.01 -11.01
N HIS A 96 5.57 2.88 -10.18
CA HIS A 96 6.61 1.89 -10.37
C HIS A 96 6.03 0.46 -10.31
N HIS A 97 5.26 0.15 -9.27
CA HIS A 97 4.71 -1.19 -9.06
C HIS A 97 3.52 -1.56 -9.96
N TYR A 98 3.02 -0.63 -10.78
CA TYR A 98 2.18 -0.99 -11.92
C TYR A 98 2.93 -1.87 -12.94
N LYS A 99 4.25 -1.69 -13.08
CA LYS A 99 5.09 -2.41 -14.06
C LYS A 99 6.05 -3.39 -13.40
N THR A 100 6.49 -3.11 -12.18
CA THR A 100 7.44 -3.95 -11.44
C THR A 100 6.72 -4.78 -10.38
N PRO A 101 6.81 -6.13 -10.42
CA PRO A 101 6.19 -6.98 -9.41
C PRO A 101 6.66 -6.64 -8.00
N LEU A 102 5.71 -6.37 -7.10
CA LEU A 102 5.96 -6.16 -5.69
C LEU A 102 6.05 -7.50 -4.97
N LEU A 103 7.11 -7.68 -4.18
CA LEU A 103 7.28 -8.86 -3.33
C LEU A 103 6.33 -8.82 -2.12
N LEU A 104 5.50 -9.86 -1.99
CA LEU A 104 4.49 -10.03 -0.96
C LEU A 104 4.97 -11.04 0.09
N ILE A 105 5.51 -10.51 1.19
CA ILE A 105 6.01 -11.31 2.31
C ILE A 105 4.90 -11.46 3.36
N ASP A 106 4.73 -12.68 3.85
CA ASP A 106 3.84 -12.98 4.98
C ASP A 106 4.71 -13.24 6.22
N GLY A 107 4.34 -12.69 7.38
CA GLY A 107 5.03 -12.92 8.65
C GLY A 107 5.00 -14.39 9.10
N ILE A 108 4.17 -15.22 8.47
CA ILE A 108 4.01 -16.66 8.73
C ILE A 108 4.82 -17.52 7.74
N GLN A 109 5.77 -16.96 6.98
CA GLN A 109 6.67 -17.74 6.10
C GLN A 109 7.67 -18.61 6.91
N ARG A 110 7.16 -19.60 7.65
CA ARG A 110 7.91 -20.76 8.15
C ARG A 110 7.85 -21.83 7.07
N GLY A 111 8.88 -21.87 6.23
CA GLY A 111 9.15 -22.99 5.32
C GLY A 111 8.92 -22.67 3.85
N GLY A 112 10.03 -22.47 3.13
CA GLY A 112 10.30 -22.84 1.72
C GLY A 112 9.32 -22.50 0.61
N ARG A 113 8.17 -21.85 0.88
CA ARG A 113 7.19 -21.51 -0.14
C ARG A 113 7.76 -20.42 -1.06
N PRO A 114 7.45 -20.49 -2.37
CA PRO A 114 7.83 -19.42 -3.28
C PRO A 114 7.35 -18.08 -2.75
N GLN A 115 8.27 -17.12 -2.77
CA GLN A 115 7.96 -15.72 -2.55
C GLN A 115 6.87 -15.30 -3.54
N ARG A 116 5.75 -14.76 -3.04
CA ARG A 116 4.63 -14.31 -3.88
C ARG A 116 4.93 -12.91 -4.35
N GLN A 117 4.68 -12.63 -5.62
CA GLN A 117 4.85 -11.28 -6.17
C GLN A 117 3.74 -10.97 -7.16
N CYS A 118 3.32 -9.72 -7.24
CA CYS A 118 2.38 -9.25 -8.25
C CYS A 118 2.55 -7.76 -8.54
N CYS A 119 2.14 -7.31 -9.72
CA CYS A 119 2.01 -5.88 -9.99
C CYS A 119 0.72 -5.34 -9.36
N LEU A 120 0.68 -4.03 -9.13
CA LEU A 120 -0.53 -3.29 -8.77
C LEU A 120 -1.30 -3.04 -10.08
N THR A 121 -2.47 -3.65 -10.26
CA THR A 121 -3.15 -3.63 -11.57
C THR A 121 -4.55 -3.02 -11.51
N HIS A 122 -5.26 -3.23 -10.40
CA HIS A 122 -6.65 -2.81 -10.29
C HIS A 122 -6.84 -1.93 -9.04
N PRO A 123 -7.01 -0.61 -9.17
CA PRO A 123 -7.36 0.21 -8.03
C PRO A 123 -8.72 -0.24 -7.49
N ALA A 124 -8.83 -0.44 -6.17
CA ALA A 124 -10.11 -0.73 -5.54
C ALA A 124 -10.91 0.57 -5.43
N PRO A 125 -12.23 0.56 -5.72
CA PRO A 125 -13.05 1.75 -5.68
C PRO A 125 -13.37 2.18 -4.24
N SER A 126 -13.52 3.48 -4.04
CA SER A 126 -14.09 4.01 -2.79
C SER A 126 -15.54 3.56 -2.65
N TRP A 127 -16.03 3.52 -1.41
CA TRP A 127 -17.43 3.21 -1.11
C TRP A 127 -18.38 4.10 -1.95
N PRO A 128 -19.59 3.64 -2.33
CA PRO A 128 -20.44 4.41 -3.21
C PRO A 128 -20.82 5.74 -2.57
N THR A 129 -20.70 6.81 -3.37
CA THR A 129 -21.56 7.99 -3.23
C THR A 129 -22.94 7.66 -3.80
#